data_AF-A0A8A0RQ26-F1
#
_entry.id   AF-A0A8A0RQ26-F1
#
_cell.length_a   1.000
_cell.length_b   1.000
_cell.length_c   1.000
_cell.angle_alpha   90.00
_cell.angle_beta   90.00
_cell.angle_gamma   90.00
#
_symmetry.space_group_name_H-M   'P 1'
#
loop_
_entity.id
_entity.type
_entity.pdbx_description
1 polymer ?
#
loop_
_entity_poly.entity_id
_entity_poly.type
_entity_poly.pdbx_seq_one_letter_code
_entity_poly.pdbx_strand_id
1 'polypeptide(L)' 'MFCPLCNGTSMGRVGTNQYYCWECCLEFGFEKDNIKIYEIDDEGGLSTIGELEIPSKNTLLQF' A
#
# COMPACT_ATOMS: atom_id res chain seq x y z
N MET A 1 -3.40 -10.78 -5.40
CA MET A 1 -3.22 -9.62 -4.49
C MET A 1 -3.45 -8.38 -5.34
N PHE A 2 -4.20 -7.39 -4.87
CA PHE A 2 -4.56 -6.21 -5.66
C PHE A 2 -3.93 -4.95 -5.06
N CYS A 3 -3.48 -4.05 -5.92
CA CYS A 3 -2.93 -2.77 -5.48
C CYS A 3 -4.02 -1.97 -4.79
N PRO A 4 -3.80 -1.44 -3.57
CA PRO A 4 -4.79 -0.61 -2.89
C PRO A 4 -5.02 0.74 -3.60
N LEU A 5 -4.12 1.13 -4.51
CA LEU A 5 -4.18 2.41 -5.24
C LEU A 5 -4.83 2.30 -6.61
N CYS A 6 -4.44 1.29 -7.40
CA CYS A 6 -4.93 1.14 -8.78
C CYS A 6 -5.74 -0.14 -9.02
N ASN A 7 -5.90 -0.99 -8.01
CA ASN A 7 -6.53 -2.32 -8.12
C ASN A 7 -5.87 -3.25 -9.15
N GLY A 8 -4.66 -2.92 -9.62
CA GLY A 8 -3.86 -3.74 -10.52
C GLY A 8 -3.33 -5.01 -9.84
N THR A 9 -2.90 -5.97 -10.67
CA THR A 9 -2.34 -7.26 -10.22
C THR A 9 -0.83 -7.34 -10.40
N SER A 10 -0.23 -6.41 -11.14
CA SER A 10 1.21 -6.27 -11.39
C SER A 10 1.92 -5.76 -10.13
N MET A 11 2.12 -6.63 -9.14
CA MET A 11 2.77 -6.29 -7.87
C MET A 11 3.69 -7.39 -7.37
N GLY A 12 4.69 -6.99 -6.59
CA GLY A 12 5.73 -7.88 -6.09
C GLY A 12 6.07 -7.55 -4.64
N ARG A 13 6.46 -8.57 -3.89
CA ARG A 13 6.91 -8.40 -2.50
C ARG A 13 8.38 -7.98 -2.49
N VAL A 14 8.68 -6.87 -1.82
CA VAL A 14 10.04 -6.31 -1.69
C VAL A 14 10.58 -6.38 -0.26
N GLY A 15 9.71 -6.62 0.73
CA GLY A 15 10.08 -6.78 2.13
C GLY A 15 9.04 -7.54 2.96
N THR A 16 9.16 -7.49 4.29
CA THR A 16 8.14 -8.04 5.18
C THR A 16 6.95 -7.10 5.21
N ASN A 17 5.78 -7.58 4.76
CA ASN A 17 4.58 -6.77 4.58
C ASN A 17 4.73 -5.56 3.64
N GLN A 18 5.80 -5.50 2.83
CA GLN A 18 6.04 -4.42 1.86
C GLN A 18 5.97 -4.93 0.43
N TYR A 19 5.31 -4.16 -0.42
CA TYR A 19 4.99 -4.52 -1.78
C TYR A 19 5.20 -3.33 -2.71
N TYR A 20 5.67 -3.61 -3.92
CA TYR A 20 5.83 -2.64 -4.99
C TYR A 20 4.79 -2.91 -6.08
N CYS A 21 4.19 -1.84 -6.63
CA CYS A 21 3.30 -1.93 -7.78
C CYS A 21 3.94 -1.36 -9.04
N TRP A 22 4.02 -2.17 -10.09
CA TRP A 22 4.60 -1.78 -11.38
C TRP A 22 3.79 -0.73 -12.13
N GLU A 23 2.47 -0.67 -11.91
CA GLU A 23 1.61 0.31 -12.59
C GLU A 23 1.63 1.68 -11.88
N CYS A 24 1.78 1.68 -10.54
CA CYS A 24 1.82 2.91 -9.75
C CYS A 24 3.24 3.47 -9.58
N CYS A 25 4.27 2.65 -9.77
CA CYS A 25 5.65 2.97 -9.42
C CYS A 25 5.83 3.37 -7.94
N LEU A 26 5.03 2.79 -7.05
CA LEU A 26 5.04 3.08 -5.61
C LEU A 26 5.26 1.81 -4.80
N GLU A 27 5.94 1.98 -3.67
CA GLU A 27 6.00 0.96 -2.61
C GLU A 27 4.93 1.25 -1.56
N PHE A 28 4.37 0.20 -0.97
CA PHE A 28 3.46 0.33 0.16
C PHE A 28 3.60 -0.81 1.15
N GLY A 29 3.40 -0.49 2.43
CA GLY A 29 3.52 -1.39 3.55
C GLY A 29 2.19 -1.59 4.26
N PHE A 30 1.85 -2.83 4.60
CA PHE A 30 0.67 -3.12 5.42
C PHE A 30 1.04 -3.11 6.90
N GLU A 31 0.44 -2.20 7.65
CA GLU A 31 0.40 -2.26 9.12
C GLU A 31 -0.97 -2.81 9.57
N LYS A 32 -1.24 -2.79 10.88
CA LYS A 32 -2.45 -3.42 11.45
C LYS A 32 -3.75 -2.81 10.90
N ASP A 33 -3.80 -1.48 10.82
CA ASP A 33 -5.01 -0.73 10.51
C ASP A 33 -4.81 0.28 9.39
N ASN A 34 -3.60 0.35 8.82
CA ASN A 34 -3.25 1.29 7.77
C ASN A 34 -2.34 0.67 6.70
N ILE A 35 -2.27 1.37 5.57
CA ILE A 35 -1.34 1.13 4.49
C ILE A 35 -0.51 2.40 4.32
N LYS A 36 0.80 2.31 4.53
CA LYS A 36 1.73 3.41 4.24
C LYS A 36 2.17 3.35 2.80
N ILE A 37 2.25 4.51 2.15
CA ILE A 37 2.63 4.65 0.74
C ILE A 37 3.93 5.42 0.66
N TYR A 38 4.86 4.90 -0.13
CA TYR A 38 6.19 5.42 -0.32
C TYR A 38 6.45 5.69 -1.80
N GLU A 39 6.93 6.90 -2.09
CA GLU A 39 7.61 7.22 -3.33
C GLU A 39 9.06 6.73 -3.25
N ILE A 40 9.57 6.24 -4.39
CA ILE A 40 10.95 5.78 -4.53
C ILE A 40 11.71 6.85 -5.33
N ASP A 41 12.78 7.38 -4.76
CA ASP A 41 13.66 8.31 -5.47
C ASP A 41 14.63 7.58 -6.43
N ASP A 42 15.38 8.36 -7.22
CA ASP A 42 16.34 7.82 -8.20
C ASP A 42 17.49 7.02 -7.57
N GLU A 43 17.74 7.19 -6.26
CA GLU A 43 18.74 6.44 -5.50
C GLU A 43 18.14 5.23 -4.77
N GLY A 44 16.83 5.01 -4.88
CA GLY A 44 16.10 3.93 -4.22
C GLY A 44 15.69 4.23 -2.78
N GLY A 45 15.78 5.50 -2.35
CA GLY A 45 15.29 5.98 -1.07
C GLY A 45 13.76 6.00 -1.02
N LEU A 46 13.20 5.78 0.18
CA LEU A 46 11.75 5.76 0.41
C LEU A 46 11.29 7.03 1.11
N SER A 47 10.39 7.77 0.49
CA SER A 47 9.73 8.94 1.07
C SER A 47 8.24 8.69 1.26
N THR A 48 7.74 8.86 2.48
CA THR A 48 6.30 8.68 2.77
C THR A 48 5.49 9.79 2.11
N ILE A 49 4.53 9.41 1.25
CA ILE A 49 3.65 10.36 0.54
C ILE A 49 2.18 10.26 0.96
N GLY A 50 1.81 9.21 1.70
CA GLY A 50 0.43 9.05 2.15
C GLY A 50 0.20 7.81 3.01
N GLU A 51 -1.01 7.76 3.59
CA GLU A 51 -1.49 6.66 4.42
C GLU A 51 -2.98 6.42 4.11
N LEU A 52 -3.36 5.15 3.94
CA LEU A 52 -4.75 4.72 3.74
C LEU A 52 -5.19 3.90 4.96
N GLU A 53 -6.29 4.28 5.59
CA GLU A 53 -6.89 3.47 6.65
C GLU A 53 -7.58 2.24 6.06
N ILE A 54 -7.29 1.07 6.62
CA ILE A 54 -7.97 -0.18 6.25
C ILE A 54 -9.26 -0.22 7.08
N PRO A 55 -10.45 -0.20 6.45
CA PRO A 55 -11.69 -0.30 7.19
C PRO A 55 -11.70 -1.64 7.95
N SER A 56 -11.65 -1.57 9.28
CA SER A 56 -11.76 -2.74 10.13
C SER A 56 -13.14 -3.37 9.91
N LYS A 57 -13.20 -4.71 9.91
CA LYS A 57 -14.38 -5.52 9.54
C LYS A 57 -15.60 -5.36 10.49
N ASN A 58 -15.72 -4.27 11.24
CA ASN A 58 -16.78 -4.01 12.19
C ASN A 58 -17.75 -2.88 11.78
N THR A 59 -17.66 -2.36 10.54
CA THR A 59 -18.65 -1.40 10.01
C THR A 59 -19.86 -2.09 9.35
N LEU A 60 -20.30 -3.21 9.92
CA LEU A 60 -21.61 -3.82 9.63
C LEU A 60 -22.62 -3.48 10.74
N LEU A 61 -22.74 -2.21 11.13
CA LEU A 61 -23.87 -1.70 11.90
C LEU A 61 -24.02 -0.19 11.65
N GLN A 62 -24.45 0.20 10.45
CA GLN A 62 -25.33 1.37 10.33
C GLN A 62 -26.45 0.98 9.36
N PHE A 63 -27.60 0.67 9.98
CA PHE A 63 -28.91 0.64 9.36
C PHE A 63 -29.25 1.99 8.72
#